data_AF-A0A523EBD4-F1
#
_entry.id   AF-A0A523EBD4-F1
#
_cell.length_a   1.000
_cell.length_b   1.000
_cell.length_c   1.000
_cell.angle_alpha   90.00
_cell.angle_beta   90.00
_cell.angle_gamma   90.00
#
_symmetry.space_group_name_H-M   'P 1'
#
loop_
_entity.id
_entity.type
_entity.pdbx_description
1 polymer ?
#
loop_
_entity_poly.entity_id
_entity_poly.type
_entity_poly.pdbx_seq_one_letter_code
_entity_poly.pdbx_strand_id
1 'polypeptide(L)'
;MAEFQTLEQRTQNTLEEHRQIYFYLDQVEVTLDGLRDGLSDNEPMRRLAAQIEGLKERLVEHHQAEEQDGLFQAILEIMPERRVEISRLVNEHEKMIEILEMARIYARSGEVDEVDALRVDLRNFLEMFRTHERSEDHLLQEAINRESESLA
;
A
#
# COMPACT_ATOMS: atom_id res chain seq x y z
N MET A 1 5.95 6.80 29.80
CA MET A 1 7.10 6.09 29.19
C MET A 1 6.52 5.28 28.05
N ALA A 2 6.94 5.52 26.80
CA ALA A 2 6.49 4.68 25.69
C ALA A 2 7.13 3.30 25.85
N GLU A 3 6.33 2.23 25.76
CA GLU A 3 6.86 0.86 25.67
C GLU A 3 7.58 0.70 24.33
N PHE A 4 8.84 0.28 24.37
CA PHE A 4 9.58 -0.04 23.15
C PHE A 4 9.02 -1.34 22.57
N GLN A 5 8.41 -1.28 21.39
CA GLN A 5 7.99 -2.47 20.64
C GLN A 5 9.20 -3.20 20.07
N THR A 6 9.21 -4.52 20.17
CA THR A 6 10.22 -5.39 19.55
C THR A 6 10.07 -5.41 18.03
N LEU A 7 11.10 -5.83 17.29
CA LEU A 7 11.02 -6.01 15.84
C LEU A 7 9.91 -7.00 15.48
N GLU A 8 9.83 -8.13 16.17
CA GLU A 8 8.74 -9.11 16.01
C GLU A 8 7.35 -8.48 16.15
N GLN A 9 7.12 -7.66 17.19
CA GLN A 9 5.83 -7.01 17.40
C GLN A 9 5.51 -6.01 16.29
N ARG A 10 6.51 -5.25 15.83
CA ARG A 10 6.35 -4.31 14.72
C ARG A 10 6.01 -5.04 13.42
N THR A 11 6.72 -6.13 13.11
CA THR A 11 6.42 -6.96 11.94
C THR A 11 5.02 -7.59 12.01
N GLN A 12 4.59 -8.09 13.18
CA GLN A 12 3.25 -8.63 13.34
C GLN A 12 2.17 -7.56 13.10
N ASN A 13 2.37 -6.35 13.63
CA ASN A 13 1.47 -5.22 13.38
C ASN A 13 1.41 -4.92 11.88
N THR A 14 2.55 -4.76 11.21
CA THR A 14 2.63 -4.53 9.76
C THR A 14 1.88 -5.58 8.94
N LEU A 15 2.04 -6.86 9.25
CA LEU A 15 1.31 -7.95 8.58
C LEU A 15 -0.21 -7.91 8.86
N GLU A 16 -0.65 -7.36 10.00
CA GLU A 16 -2.06 -7.05 10.24
C GLU A 16 -2.56 -5.88 9.39
N GLU A 17 -1.73 -4.86 9.21
CA GLU A 17 -2.05 -3.71 8.35
C GLU A 17 -2.15 -4.12 6.88
N HIS A 18 -1.24 -4.96 6.38
CA HIS A 18 -1.32 -5.51 5.01
C HIS A 18 -2.67 -6.17 4.74
N ARG A 19 -3.15 -6.98 5.69
CA ARG A 19 -4.48 -7.61 5.59
C ARG A 19 -5.62 -6.59 5.51
N GLN A 20 -5.53 -5.48 6.23
CA GLN A 20 -6.52 -4.41 6.15
C GLN A 20 -6.45 -3.67 4.82
N ILE A 21 -5.24 -3.40 4.31
CA ILE A 21 -5.03 -2.77 3.02
C ILE A 21 -5.62 -3.63 1.89
N TYR A 22 -5.43 -4.95 1.93
CA TYR A 22 -6.03 -5.88 0.98
C TYR A 22 -7.56 -5.78 0.93
N PHE A 23 -8.21 -5.57 2.07
CA PHE A 23 -9.66 -5.35 2.09
C PHE A 23 -10.07 -4.10 1.28
N TYR A 24 -9.31 -3.01 1.36
CA TYR A 24 -9.57 -1.81 0.54
C TYR A 24 -9.26 -2.05 -0.94
N LEU A 25 -8.19 -2.78 -1.26
CA LEU A 25 -7.84 -3.12 -2.64
C LEU A 25 -8.94 -3.96 -3.31
N ASP A 26 -9.46 -4.97 -2.60
CA ASP A 26 -10.57 -5.80 -3.07
C ASP A 26 -11.84 -4.97 -3.32
N GLN A 27 -12.11 -4.00 -2.44
CA GLN A 27 -13.25 -3.08 -2.63
C GLN A 27 -13.10 -2.21 -3.88
N VAL A 28 -11.89 -1.73 -4.17
CA VAL A 28 -11.58 -0.97 -5.38
C VAL A 28 -11.72 -1.85 -6.61
N GLU A 29 -11.15 -3.06 -6.58
CA GLU A 29 -11.20 -4.04 -7.68
C GLU A 29 -12.64 -4.44 -8.02
N VAL A 30 -13.47 -4.73 -7.02
CA VAL A 30 -14.90 -5.06 -7.20
C VAL A 30 -15.68 -3.90 -7.82
N THR A 31 -15.46 -2.66 -7.35
CA THR A 31 -16.13 -1.49 -7.94
C THR A 31 -15.67 -1.28 -9.38
N LEU A 32 -14.37 -1.44 -9.64
CA LEU A 32 -13.76 -1.26 -10.96
C LEU A 32 -14.30 -2.26 -11.98
N ASP A 33 -14.46 -3.53 -11.60
CA ASP A 33 -15.08 -4.57 -12.44
C ASP A 33 -16.58 -4.34 -12.66
N GLY A 34 -17.22 -3.59 -11.76
CA GLY A 34 -18.62 -3.18 -11.87
C GLY A 34 -18.87 -2.00 -12.81
N LEU A 35 -17.83 -1.25 -13.20
CA LEU A 35 -17.95 -0.13 -14.13
C LEU A 35 -18.28 -0.65 -15.54
N ARG A 36 -19.51 -0.43 -16.00
CA ARG A 36 -19.97 -0.77 -17.35
C ARG A 36 -19.90 0.45 -18.28
N ASP A 37 -19.77 0.19 -19.58
CA ASP A 37 -19.85 1.24 -20.60
C ASP A 37 -21.25 1.87 -20.62
N GLY A 38 -21.32 3.19 -20.74
CA GLY A 38 -22.59 3.92 -20.85
C GLY A 38 -23.34 4.11 -19.53
N LEU A 39 -22.62 4.19 -18.40
CA LEU A 39 -23.22 4.59 -17.13
C LEU A 39 -23.90 5.96 -17.27
N SER A 40 -25.22 5.98 -17.19
CA SER A 40 -26.00 7.22 -17.06
C SER A 40 -25.93 7.82 -15.65
N ASP A 41 -25.32 7.09 -14.70
CA ASP A 41 -25.20 7.45 -13.30
C ASP A 41 -23.73 7.54 -12.89
N ASN A 42 -23.35 8.67 -12.31
CA ASN A 42 -22.00 8.93 -11.79
C ASN A 42 -21.77 8.29 -10.41
N GLU A 43 -22.79 7.67 -9.81
CA GLU A 43 -22.67 7.05 -8.49
C GLU A 43 -21.54 6.02 -8.36
N PRO A 44 -21.31 5.09 -9.31
CA PRO A 44 -20.18 4.17 -9.23
C PRO A 44 -18.82 4.88 -9.21
N MET A 45 -18.68 5.96 -9.96
CA MET A 45 -17.45 6.77 -10.01
C MET A 45 -17.23 7.54 -8.70
N ARG A 46 -18.29 8.12 -8.12
CA ARG A 46 -18.22 8.75 -6.79
C ARG A 46 -17.84 7.76 -5.70
N ARG A 47 -18.41 6.55 -5.74
CA ARG A 47 -18.07 5.47 -4.82
C ARG A 47 -16.61 5.05 -4.97
N LEU A 48 -16.14 4.86 -6.21
CA LEU A 48 -14.74 4.54 -6.49
C LEU A 48 -13.80 5.61 -5.93
N ALA A 49 -14.10 6.89 -6.16
CA ALA A 49 -13.31 8.00 -5.63
C ALA A 49 -13.22 7.98 -4.09
N ALA A 50 -14.31 7.64 -3.40
CA ALA A 50 -14.32 7.53 -1.94
C ALA A 50 -13.50 6.31 -1.44
N GLN A 51 -13.57 5.18 -2.15
CA GLN A 51 -12.77 4.00 -1.83
C GLN A 51 -11.27 4.23 -2.06
N ILE A 52 -10.90 4.91 -3.15
CA ILE A 52 -9.52 5.31 -3.43
C ILE A 52 -9.01 6.25 -2.33
N GLU A 53 -9.82 7.20 -1.86
CA GLU A 53 -9.42 8.07 -0.76
C GLU A 53 -9.15 7.28 0.53
N GLY A 54 -10.05 6.37 0.91
CA GLY A 54 -9.85 5.55 2.10
C GLY A 54 -8.63 4.65 2.01
N LEU A 55 -8.37 4.06 0.84
CA LEU A 55 -7.14 3.30 0.58
C LEU A 55 -5.90 4.17 0.72
N LYS A 56 -5.90 5.36 0.10
CA LYS A 56 -4.77 6.30 0.14
C LYS A 56 -4.48 6.73 1.59
N GLU A 57 -5.49 7.11 2.35
CA GLU A 57 -5.33 7.47 3.78
C GLU A 57 -4.69 6.32 4.56
N ARG A 58 -5.17 5.08 4.35
CA ARG A 58 -4.61 3.92 5.03
C ARG A 58 -3.15 3.63 4.63
N LEU A 59 -2.81 3.78 3.35
CA LEU A 59 -1.42 3.64 2.89
C LEU A 59 -0.50 4.71 3.46
N VAL A 60 -0.96 5.96 3.57
CA VAL A 60 -0.16 7.02 4.20
C VAL A 60 0.15 6.70 5.65
N GLU A 61 -0.83 6.25 6.43
CA GLU A 61 -0.62 5.83 7.82
C GLU A 61 0.36 4.65 7.91
N HIS A 62 0.17 3.66 7.04
CA HIS A 62 1.00 2.46 6.99
C HIS A 62 2.46 2.78 6.66
N HIS A 63 2.72 3.49 5.56
CA HIS A 63 4.08 3.89 5.17
C HIS A 63 4.75 4.75 6.27
N GLN A 64 3.98 5.61 6.95
CA GLN A 64 4.50 6.38 8.09
C GLN A 64 4.93 5.48 9.25
N ALA A 65 4.18 4.42 9.55
CA ALA A 65 4.57 3.45 10.58
C ALA A 65 5.86 2.70 10.19
N GLU A 66 6.03 2.36 8.92
CA GLU A 66 7.22 1.66 8.46
C GLU A 66 8.48 2.55 8.51
N GLU A 67 8.33 3.79 8.05
CA GLU A 67 9.42 4.75 7.91
C GLU A 67 9.76 5.48 9.22
N GLN A 68 8.75 6.07 9.87
CA GLN A 68 8.92 7.01 10.99
C GLN A 68 8.81 6.33 12.34
N ASP A 69 7.89 5.37 12.50
CA ASP A 69 7.80 4.63 13.76
C ASP A 69 8.97 3.66 13.91
N GLY A 70 9.71 3.39 12.83
CA GLY A 70 11.07 2.87 12.86
C GLY A 70 11.20 1.39 12.54
N LEU A 71 10.23 0.79 11.84
CA LEU A 71 10.35 -0.61 11.37
C LEU A 71 11.56 -0.76 10.43
N PHE A 72 11.64 0.05 9.38
CA PHE A 72 12.76 0.00 8.45
C PHE A 72 14.09 0.36 9.12
N GLN A 73 14.07 1.27 10.08
CA GLN A 73 15.24 1.59 10.88
C GLN A 73 15.70 0.38 11.72
N ALA A 74 14.79 -0.34 12.37
CA ALA A 74 15.10 -1.55 13.13
C ALA A 74 15.65 -2.66 12.23
N ILE A 75 15.11 -2.82 11.02
CA ILE A 75 15.67 -3.76 10.02
C ILE A 75 17.10 -3.36 9.64
N LEU A 76 17.38 -2.08 9.41
CA LEU A 76 18.72 -1.61 9.05
C LEU A 76 19.76 -1.75 10.17
N GLU A 77 19.33 -1.80 11.42
CA GLU A 77 20.22 -2.05 12.57
C GLU A 77 20.76 -3.48 12.57
N ILE A 78 19.99 -4.45 12.05
CA ILE A 78 20.38 -5.86 11.99
C ILE A 78 20.83 -6.32 10.60
N MET A 79 20.37 -5.65 9.54
CA MET A 79 20.68 -5.95 8.14
C MET A 79 21.09 -4.68 7.36
N PRO A 80 22.25 -4.07 7.65
CA PRO A 80 22.67 -2.81 7.02
C PRO A 80 22.79 -2.87 5.49
N GLU A 81 23.05 -4.06 4.93
CA GLU A 81 23.14 -4.32 3.50
C GLU A 81 21.83 -4.09 2.74
N ARG A 82 20.67 -4.10 3.43
CA ARG A 82 19.34 -3.87 2.84
C ARG A 82 19.00 -2.40 2.60
N ARG A 83 19.92 -1.47 2.86
CA ARG A 83 19.71 -0.02 2.68
C ARG A 83 19.21 0.38 1.29
N VAL A 84 19.76 -0.22 0.23
CA VAL A 84 19.34 0.08 -1.14
C VAL A 84 17.93 -0.39 -1.41
N GLU A 85 17.57 -1.56 -0.88
CA GLU A 85 16.23 -2.14 -1.02
C GLU A 85 15.19 -1.34 -0.26
N ILE A 86 15.45 -0.99 1.00
CA ILE A 86 14.55 -0.12 1.80
C ILE A 86 14.38 1.24 1.14
N SER A 87 15.46 1.85 0.62
CA SER A 87 15.34 3.12 -0.10
C SER A 87 14.48 3.00 -1.36
N ARG A 88 14.48 1.84 -2.03
CA ARG A 88 13.60 1.59 -3.16
C ARG A 88 12.14 1.49 -2.72
N LEU A 89 11.85 0.76 -1.65
CA LEU A 89 10.50 0.61 -1.09
C LEU A 89 9.90 1.96 -0.70
N VAL A 90 10.66 2.79 0.04
CA VAL A 90 10.24 4.15 0.41
C VAL A 90 9.95 5.03 -0.81
N ASN A 91 10.74 4.91 -1.89
CA ASN A 91 10.43 5.66 -3.12
C ASN A 91 9.17 5.13 -3.83
N GLU A 92 8.85 3.84 -3.69
CA GLU A 92 7.61 3.26 -4.21
C GLU A 92 6.39 3.78 -3.44
N HIS A 93 6.51 4.06 -2.13
CA HIS A 93 5.45 4.64 -1.30
C HIS A 93 4.93 5.97 -1.86
N GLU A 94 5.82 6.93 -2.13
CA GLU A 94 5.45 8.25 -2.66
C GLU A 94 4.70 8.11 -4.00
N LYS A 95 5.24 7.28 -4.89
CA LYS A 95 4.65 7.01 -6.20
C LYS A 95 3.26 6.39 -6.10
N MET A 96 3.02 5.49 -5.15
CA MET A 96 1.70 4.90 -4.92
C MET A 96 0.68 5.96 -4.53
N ILE A 97 1.04 6.87 -3.63
CA ILE A 97 0.16 7.94 -3.18
C ILE A 97 -0.18 8.89 -4.34
N GLU A 98 0.80 9.24 -5.17
CA GLU A 98 0.59 10.06 -6.36
C GLU A 98 -0.39 9.42 -7.34
N ILE A 99 -0.22 8.12 -7.63
CA ILE A 99 -1.11 7.40 -8.55
C ILE A 99 -2.55 7.38 -8.01
N LEU A 100 -2.74 7.09 -6.72
CA LEU A 100 -4.05 7.08 -6.10
C LEU A 100 -4.69 8.47 -6.09
N GLU A 101 -3.91 9.52 -5.85
CA GLU A 101 -4.42 10.89 -5.88
C GLU A 101 -4.91 11.28 -7.28
N MET A 102 -4.14 10.94 -8.32
CA MET A 102 -4.56 11.17 -9.71
C MET A 102 -5.81 10.36 -10.05
N ALA A 103 -5.83 9.06 -9.74
CA ALA A 103 -6.98 8.20 -9.98
C ALA A 103 -8.25 8.70 -9.27
N ARG A 104 -8.10 9.24 -8.05
CA ARG A 104 -9.20 9.88 -7.30
C ARG A 104 -9.73 11.11 -8.03
N ILE A 105 -8.86 11.97 -8.54
CA ILE A 105 -9.24 13.19 -9.27
C ILE A 105 -10.04 12.81 -10.52
N TYR A 106 -9.56 11.84 -11.30
CA TYR A 106 -10.26 11.29 -12.45
C TYR A 106 -11.60 10.65 -12.07
N ALA A 107 -11.64 9.86 -11.00
CA ALA A 107 -12.89 9.26 -10.53
C ALA A 107 -13.92 10.33 -10.10
N ARG A 108 -13.48 11.49 -9.60
CA ARG A 108 -14.36 12.60 -9.21
C ARG A 108 -14.87 13.43 -10.39
N SER A 109 -14.11 13.57 -11.47
CA SER A 109 -14.57 14.31 -12.66
C SER A 109 -15.76 13.60 -13.32
N GLY A 110 -15.76 12.26 -13.28
CA GLY A 110 -16.84 11.44 -13.83
C GLY A 110 -16.89 11.47 -15.36
N GLU A 111 -15.77 11.77 -16.02
CA GLU A 111 -15.68 11.77 -17.47
C GLU A 111 -15.74 10.34 -18.00
N VAL A 112 -16.87 9.99 -18.63
CA VAL A 112 -17.18 8.63 -19.08
C VAL A 112 -16.16 8.12 -20.12
N ASP A 113 -15.62 9.02 -20.93
CA ASP A 113 -14.64 8.68 -21.99
C ASP A 113 -13.27 8.28 -21.42
N GLU A 114 -13.00 8.58 -20.14
CA GLU A 114 -11.73 8.27 -19.48
C GLU A 114 -11.80 7.02 -18.58
N VAL A 115 -12.98 6.39 -18.46
CA VAL A 115 -13.21 5.24 -17.56
C VAL A 115 -12.30 4.05 -17.90
N ASP A 116 -12.08 3.78 -19.18
CA ASP A 116 -11.22 2.69 -19.62
C ASP A 116 -9.74 2.94 -19.28
N ALA A 117 -9.27 4.19 -19.44
CA ALA A 117 -7.91 4.57 -19.07
C ALA A 117 -7.72 4.45 -17.56
N LEU A 118 -8.65 4.99 -16.76
CA LEU A 118 -8.64 4.85 -15.31
C LEU A 118 -8.66 3.39 -14.86
N ARG A 119 -9.43 2.53 -15.54
CA ARG A 119 -9.47 1.09 -15.26
C ARG A 119 -8.09 0.44 -15.48
N VAL A 120 -7.42 0.76 -16.57
CA VAL A 120 -6.07 0.25 -16.87
C VAL A 120 -5.08 0.74 -15.81
N ASP A 121 -5.10 2.04 -15.49
CA ASP A 121 -4.18 2.63 -14.53
C ASP A 121 -4.35 2.05 -13.12
N LEU A 122 -5.59 1.88 -12.66
CA LEU A 122 -5.87 1.27 -11.37
C LEU A 122 -5.47 -0.21 -11.33
N ARG A 123 -5.63 -0.97 -12.42
CA ARG A 123 -5.16 -2.36 -12.47
C ARG A 123 -3.63 -2.45 -12.42
N ASN A 124 -2.94 -1.57 -13.14
CA ASN A 124 -1.48 -1.46 -13.06
C ASN A 124 -1.02 -1.10 -11.64
N PHE A 125 -1.75 -0.19 -10.98
CA PHE A 125 -1.51 0.14 -9.57
C PHE A 125 -1.69 -1.09 -8.66
N LEU A 126 -2.79 -1.85 -8.79
CA LEU A 126 -3.02 -3.05 -7.97
C LEU A 126 -1.91 -4.09 -8.13
N GLU A 127 -1.41 -4.30 -9.34
CA GLU A 127 -0.28 -5.21 -9.60
C GLU A 127 1.04 -4.68 -9.03
N MET A 128 1.29 -3.38 -9.15
CA MET A 128 2.45 -2.72 -8.56
C MET A 128 2.43 -2.86 -7.03
N PHE A 129 1.29 -2.60 -6.39
CA PHE A 129 1.12 -2.74 -4.94
C PHE A 129 1.37 -4.18 -4.48
N ARG A 130 0.76 -5.18 -5.13
CA ARG A 130 0.98 -6.60 -4.80
C ARG A 130 2.45 -7.02 -4.95
N THR A 131 3.21 -6.37 -5.83
CA THR A 131 4.64 -6.67 -6.02
C THR A 131 5.50 -6.02 -4.94
N HIS A 132 5.15 -4.81 -4.55
CA HIS A 132 5.76 -4.09 -3.45
C HIS A 132 5.56 -4.82 -2.12
N GLU A 133 4.33 -5.18 -1.78
CA GLU A 133 4.01 -5.88 -0.52
C GLU A 133 4.72 -7.23 -0.41
N ARG A 134 4.84 -7.99 -1.51
CA ARG A 134 5.67 -9.21 -1.53
C ARG A 134 7.15 -8.95 -1.26
N SER A 135 7.67 -7.81 -1.69
CA SER A 135 9.06 -7.43 -1.43
C SER A 135 9.25 -7.08 0.05
N GLU A 136 8.27 -6.40 0.65
CA GLU A 136 8.25 -6.06 2.07
C GLU A 136 8.11 -7.28 2.96
N ASP A 137 7.12 -8.13 2.70
CA ASP A 137 6.92 -9.40 3.41
C ASP A 137 8.20 -10.25 3.40
N HIS A 138 8.89 -10.28 2.25
CA HIS A 138 10.16 -10.99 2.14
C HIS A 138 11.24 -10.37 3.03
N LEU A 139 11.40 -9.05 2.99
CA LEU A 139 12.35 -8.30 3.82
C LEU A 139 12.06 -8.50 5.32
N LEU A 140 10.78 -8.42 5.72
CA LEU A 140 10.34 -8.62 7.10
C LEU A 140 10.62 -10.04 7.60
N GLN A 141 10.36 -11.04 6.77
CA GLN A 141 10.63 -12.44 7.12
C GLN A 141 12.13 -12.70 7.26
N GLU A 142 12.96 -12.13 6.38
CA GLU A 142 14.42 -12.22 6.51
C GLU A 142 14.92 -11.54 7.80
N ALA A 143 14.36 -10.38 8.15
CA ALA A 143 14.72 -9.65 9.36
C ALA A 143 14.41 -10.47 10.63
N ILE A 144 13.24 -11.11 10.72
CA ILE A 144 12.88 -12.00 11.84
C ILE A 144 13.84 -13.18 11.94
N ASN A 145 14.16 -13.82 10.81
CA ASN A 145 15.07 -14.96 10.78
C ASN A 145 16.46 -14.55 11.29
N ARG A 146 16.93 -13.36 10.87
CA ARG A 146 18.23 -12.82 11.27
C ARG A 146 18.30 -12.47 12.75
N GLU A 147 17.24 -11.86 13.28
CA GLU A 147 17.12 -11.56 14.72
C GLU A 147 17.17 -12.86 15.54
N SER A 148 16.43 -13.89 15.12
CA SER A 148 16.38 -15.19 15.78
C SER A 148 17.75 -15.89 15.82
N GLU A 149 18.53 -15.83 14.74
CA GLU A 149 19.90 -16.35 14.68
C GLU A 149 20.87 -15.60 15.61
N SER A 150 20.64 -14.31 15.85
CA SER A 150 21.51 -13.49 16.71
C SER A 150 21.31 -13.76 18.21
N LEU A 151 20.16 -14.33 18.58
CA LEU A 151 19.77 -14.64 19.95
C LEU A 151 20.06 -16.10 20.36
N ALA A 152 20.41 -16.97 19.40
CA ALA A 152 20.71 -18.39 19.60
C ALA A 152 22.19 -18.65 19.91
#